data_AF-A0A653MVD3-F1
#
_entry.id   AF-A0A653MVD3-F1
#
_cell.length_a   1.000
_cell.length_b   1.000
_cell.length_c   1.000
_cell.angle_alpha   90.00
_cell.angle_beta   90.00
_cell.angle_gamma   90.00
#
_symmetry.space_group_name_H-M   'P 1'
#
loop_
_entity.id
_entity.type
_entity.pdbx_description
1 polymer ?
#
loop_
_entity_poly.entity_id
_entity_poly.type
_entity_poly.pdbx_seq_one_letter_code
_entity_poly.pdbx_strand_id
1 'polypeptide(L)'
;MKSDFSNYNLTLIDYWSTSCKPCINDLPKLTQLYAQYKNKNVNFISVTDEQKEDRIYKANKILEKNKVSWKNYFDLKREFPKKLNASGYPLQILVDKSGKIIARKMGELDQIDEEIKKHIEEKF
;
A
#
# COMPACT_ATOMS: atom_id res chain seq x y z
N MET A 1 -9.84 5.49 6.87
CA MET A 1 -9.22 6.03 5.66
C MET A 1 -8.81 7.49 5.78
N LYS A 2 -9.70 8.46 6.09
CA LYS A 2 -9.28 9.88 6.14
C LYS A 2 -8.09 10.14 7.09
N SER A 3 -8.09 9.52 8.27
CA SER A 3 -6.99 9.60 9.25
C SER A 3 -5.72 8.85 8.86
N ASP A 4 -5.80 7.87 7.94
CA ASP A 4 -4.63 7.13 7.46
C ASP A 4 -3.76 7.97 6.51
N PHE A 5 -4.27 9.13 6.08
CA PHE A 5 -3.59 10.09 5.21
C PHE A 5 -3.37 11.44 5.91
N SER A 6 -4.36 11.96 6.64
CA SER A 6 -4.30 13.34 7.16
C SER A 6 -3.16 13.64 8.13
N ASN A 7 -2.61 12.62 8.77
CA ASN A 7 -1.53 12.75 9.78
C ASN A 7 -0.13 12.55 9.19
N TYR A 8 -0.04 12.29 7.89
CA TYR A 8 1.19 11.94 7.20
C TYR A 8 1.35 12.80 5.96
N ASN A 9 2.59 13.19 5.66
CA ASN A 9 2.91 13.94 4.45
C ASN A 9 2.53 13.14 3.20
N LEU A 10 2.80 11.83 3.25
CA LEU A 10 2.49 10.88 2.20
C LEU A 10 1.97 9.58 2.82
N THR A 11 1.10 8.90 2.09
CA THR A 11 0.73 7.52 2.40
C THR A 11 0.81 6.68 1.14
N LEU A 12 1.55 5.56 1.22
CA LEU A 12 1.53 4.53 0.20
C LEU A 12 0.40 3.55 0.47
N ILE A 13 -0.46 3.35 -0.52
CA ILE A 13 -1.52 2.34 -0.53
C ILE A 13 -1.08 1.21 -1.44
N ASP A 14 -0.94 0.01 -0.88
CA ASP A 14 -0.63 -1.22 -1.61
C ASP A 14 -1.89 -2.09 -1.75
N TYR A 15 -2.43 -2.18 -2.96
CA TYR A 15 -3.59 -3.01 -3.27
C TYR A 15 -3.12 -4.35 -3.84
N TRP A 16 -3.49 -5.45 -3.16
CA TRP A 16 -2.97 -6.79 -3.43
C TRP A 16 -3.98 -7.92 -3.17
N SER A 17 -3.64 -9.13 -3.61
CA SER A 17 -4.44 -10.35 -3.40
C SER A 17 -3.56 -11.57 -3.11
N THR A 18 -4.10 -12.56 -2.39
CA THR A 18 -3.42 -13.82 -2.04
C THR A 18 -3.17 -14.78 -3.21
N SER A 19 -3.74 -14.48 -4.39
CA SER A 19 -3.43 -15.15 -5.66
C SER A 19 -2.54 -14.33 -6.60
N CYS A 20 -2.14 -13.13 -6.20
CA CYS A 20 -1.22 -12.29 -6.97
C CYS A 20 0.23 -12.63 -6.58
N LYS A 21 0.89 -13.50 -7.34
CA LYS A 21 2.29 -13.86 -7.09
C LYS A 21 3.24 -12.65 -7.12
N PRO A 22 3.14 -11.71 -8.07
CA PRO A 22 3.97 -10.50 -8.05
C PRO A 22 3.79 -9.67 -6.77
N CYS A 23 2.54 -9.49 -6.31
CA CYS A 23 2.27 -8.76 -5.08
C CYS A 23 2.96 -9.38 -3.86
N ILE A 24 2.91 -10.73 -3.76
CA ILE A 24 3.56 -11.44 -2.65
C ILE A 24 5.08 -11.28 -2.71
N ASN A 25 5.66 -11.24 -3.92
CA ASN A 25 7.10 -11.02 -4.12
C ASN A 25 7.51 -9.57 -3.79
N ASP A 26 6.59 -8.61 -3.89
CA ASP A 26 6.82 -7.20 -3.57
C ASP A 26 6.80 -6.91 -2.06
N LEU A 27 6.12 -7.73 -1.26
CA LEU A 27 5.98 -7.51 0.20
C LEU A 27 7.31 -7.36 0.96
N PRO A 28 8.36 -8.19 0.72
CA PRO A 28 9.66 -7.98 1.36
C PRO A 28 10.26 -6.59 1.06
N LYS A 29 10.12 -6.11 -0.19
CA LYS A 29 10.60 -4.78 -0.60
C LYS A 29 9.76 -3.67 0.04
N LEU A 30 8.44 -3.83 0.11
CA LEU A 30 7.56 -2.92 0.84
C LEU A 30 7.94 -2.82 2.32
N THR A 31 8.29 -3.94 2.97
CA THR A 31 8.77 -3.94 4.36
C THR A 31 10.08 -3.16 4.53
N GLN A 32 11.00 -3.27 3.56
CA GLN A 32 12.24 -2.47 3.54
C GLN A 32 11.94 -0.96 3.39
N LEU A 33 11.08 -0.59 2.43
CA LEU A 33 10.67 0.79 2.21
C LEU A 33 9.96 1.37 3.44
N TYR A 34 9.07 0.60 4.07
CA TYR A 34 8.41 1.02 5.31
C TYR A 34 9.43 1.30 6.42
N ALA A 35 10.42 0.43 6.60
CA ALA A 35 11.48 0.66 7.59
C ALA A 35 12.29 1.93 7.32
N GLN A 36 12.54 2.25 6.05
CA GLN A 36 13.24 3.46 5.60
C GLN A 36 12.43 4.74 5.85
N TYR A 37 11.10 4.70 5.72
CA TYR A 37 10.25 5.89 5.69
C TYR A 37 9.34 6.10 6.91
N LYS A 38 9.13 5.10 7.77
CA LYS A 38 8.23 5.21 8.94
C LYS A 38 8.58 6.36 9.89
N ASN A 39 9.86 6.74 9.97
CA ASN A 39 10.34 7.85 10.80
C ASN A 39 10.41 9.19 10.04
N LYS A 40 10.00 9.22 8.76
CA LYS A 40 10.01 10.39 7.87
C LYS A 40 8.59 10.90 7.56
N ASN A 41 7.64 10.63 8.46
CA ASN A 41 6.22 11.00 8.32
C ASN A 41 5.55 10.49 7.02
N VAL A 42 5.96 9.30 6.58
CA VAL A 42 5.29 8.55 5.51
C VAL A 42 4.58 7.34 6.10
N ASN A 43 3.32 7.14 5.74
CA ASN A 43 2.54 5.99 6.16
C ASN A 43 2.42 4.94 5.05
N PHE A 44 2.17 3.70 5.45
CA PHE A 44 1.87 2.60 4.55
C PHE A 44 0.54 1.99 4.99
N ILE A 45 -0.31 1.69 4.03
CA ILE A 45 -1.50 0.85 4.24
C ILE A 45 -1.56 -0.19 3.12
N SER A 46 -2.01 -1.39 3.45
CA SER A 46 -2.34 -2.38 2.42
C SER A 46 -3.84 -2.63 2.41
N VAL A 47 -4.37 -2.88 1.22
CA VAL A 47 -5.78 -3.18 0.98
C VAL A 47 -5.86 -4.47 0.19
N THR A 48 -6.70 -5.39 0.63
CA THR A 48 -7.02 -6.61 -0.11
C THR A 48 -8.54 -6.79 -0.20
N ASP A 49 -9.03 -7.34 -1.30
CA ASP A 49 -10.47 -7.55 -1.52
C ASP A 49 -10.91 -9.02 -1.34
N GLU A 50 -10.13 -9.78 -0.58
CA GLU A 50 -10.46 -11.16 -0.18
C GLU A 50 -11.70 -11.17 0.73
N GLN A 51 -12.73 -11.90 0.32
CA GLN A 51 -14.03 -11.97 1.02
C GLN A 51 -14.28 -13.29 1.73
N LYS A 52 -13.66 -14.37 1.27
CA LYS A 52 -13.87 -15.71 1.86
C LYS A 52 -12.95 -15.90 3.06
N GLU A 53 -13.44 -16.58 4.11
CA GLU A 53 -12.68 -16.77 5.35
C GLU A 53 -11.33 -17.46 5.15
N ASP A 54 -11.27 -18.49 4.29
CA ASP A 54 -10.04 -19.20 3.94
C ASP A 54 -9.00 -18.27 3.29
N ARG A 55 -9.49 -17.34 2.46
CA ARG A 55 -8.67 -16.35 1.77
C ARG A 55 -8.20 -15.24 2.71
N ILE A 56 -9.05 -14.80 3.63
CA ILE A 56 -8.71 -13.84 4.69
C ILE A 56 -7.65 -14.43 5.61
N TYR A 57 -7.83 -15.69 6.04
CA TYR A 57 -6.83 -16.43 6.82
C TYR A 57 -5.49 -16.51 6.06
N LYS A 58 -5.52 -16.88 4.78
CA LYS A 58 -4.34 -16.93 3.93
C LYS A 58 -3.65 -15.56 3.80
N ALA A 59 -4.42 -14.48 3.66
CA ALA A 59 -3.89 -13.12 3.60
C ALA A 59 -3.13 -12.78 4.88
N ASN A 60 -3.73 -13.03 6.05
CA ASN A 60 -3.07 -12.81 7.33
C ASN A 60 -1.76 -13.61 7.44
N LYS A 61 -1.73 -14.87 6.98
CA LYS A 61 -0.50 -15.68 6.97
C LYS A 61 0.59 -15.14 6.05
N ILE A 62 0.21 -14.60 4.89
CA ILE A 62 1.16 -13.95 3.98
C ILE A 62 1.74 -12.67 4.62
N LEU A 63 0.89 -11.85 5.25
CA LEU A 63 1.31 -10.63 5.94
C LEU A 63 2.27 -10.94 7.10
N GLU A 64 1.92 -11.91 7.94
CA GLU A 64 2.74 -12.39 9.07
C GLU A 64 4.12 -12.88 8.58
N LYS A 65 4.14 -13.73 7.55
CA LYS A 65 5.39 -14.27 6.97
C LYS A 65 6.31 -13.17 6.44
N ASN A 66 5.75 -12.10 5.88
CA ASN A 66 6.50 -10.98 5.32
C ASN A 66 6.76 -9.85 6.33
N LYS A 67 6.44 -10.07 7.61
CA LYS A 67 6.64 -9.12 8.71
C LYS A 67 5.99 -7.76 8.44
N VAL A 68 4.83 -7.77 7.79
CA VAL A 68 4.07 -6.55 7.52
C VAL A 68 3.56 -6.00 8.85
N SER A 69 4.07 -4.84 9.23
CA SER A 69 3.77 -4.20 10.53
C SER A 69 2.95 -2.92 10.41
N TRP A 70 2.51 -2.57 9.20
CA TRP A 70 1.60 -1.44 8.96
C TRP A 70 0.14 -1.91 8.90
N LYS A 71 -0.78 -0.95 8.75
CA LYS A 71 -2.21 -1.21 8.80
C LYS A 71 -2.69 -1.93 7.54
N ASN A 72 -3.50 -2.97 7.72
CA ASN A 72 -4.06 -3.78 6.65
C ASN A 72 -5.60 -3.70 6.66
N TYR A 73 -6.19 -3.56 5.48
CA TYR A 73 -7.63 -3.48 5.28
C TYR A 73 -8.14 -4.61 4.41
N PHE A 74 -9.25 -5.21 4.84
CA PHE A 74 -10.03 -6.16 4.05
C PHE A 74 -11.26 -5.45 3.49
N ASP A 75 -11.22 -5.12 2.20
CA ASP A 75 -12.33 -4.49 1.47
C ASP A 75 -13.39 -5.54 1.08
N LEU A 76 -14.15 -5.99 2.09
CA LEU A 76 -15.15 -7.03 1.93
C LEU A 76 -16.26 -6.66 0.93
N LYS A 77 -16.46 -5.36 0.64
CA LYS A 77 -17.48 -4.86 -0.29
C LYS A 77 -16.94 -4.55 -1.69
N ARG A 78 -15.63 -4.68 -1.91
CA ARG A 78 -14.96 -4.32 -3.17
C ARG A 78 -15.26 -2.88 -3.60
N GLU A 79 -15.30 -1.96 -2.64
CA GLU A 79 -15.51 -0.54 -2.90
C GLU A 79 -14.23 0.18 -3.35
N PHE A 80 -13.08 -0.22 -2.84
CA PHE A 80 -11.78 0.35 -3.15
C PHE A 80 -11.47 0.32 -4.66
N PRO A 81 -11.54 -0.84 -5.36
CA PRO A 81 -11.25 -0.86 -6.79
C PRO A 81 -12.22 -0.02 -7.62
N LYS A 82 -13.49 0.10 -7.18
CA LYS A 82 -14.50 0.94 -7.85
C LYS A 82 -14.19 2.42 -7.67
N LYS A 83 -13.90 2.85 -6.43
CA LYS A 83 -13.63 4.26 -6.10
C LYS A 83 -12.36 4.78 -6.76
N LEU A 84 -11.35 3.93 -6.89
CA LEU A 84 -10.06 4.32 -7.45
C LEU A 84 -9.83 3.84 -8.88
N ASN A 85 -10.84 3.29 -9.58
CA ASN A 85 -10.67 2.68 -10.90
C ASN A 85 -9.45 1.75 -10.95
N ALA A 86 -9.33 0.85 -9.97
CA ALA A 86 -8.27 -0.15 -9.96
C ALA A 86 -8.66 -1.31 -10.88
N SER A 87 -7.89 -1.49 -11.96
CA SER A 87 -8.13 -2.53 -12.96
C SER A 87 -7.44 -3.86 -12.64
N GLY A 88 -6.56 -3.92 -11.64
CA GLY A 88 -5.84 -5.13 -11.30
C GLY A 88 -4.81 -4.99 -10.19
N TYR A 89 -4.01 -6.03 -10.08
CA TYR A 89 -2.96 -6.23 -9.08
C TYR A 89 -1.62 -6.56 -9.75
N PRO A 90 -0.47 -6.20 -9.15
CA PRO A 90 -0.32 -5.27 -8.03
C PRO A 90 -0.71 -3.84 -8.41
N LEU A 91 -1.10 -3.04 -7.43
CA LEU A 91 -1.35 -1.61 -7.62
C LEU A 91 -0.88 -0.82 -6.40
N GLN A 92 0.07 0.08 -6.63
CA GLN A 92 0.55 1.02 -5.63
C GLN A 92 0.05 2.43 -5.95
N ILE A 93 -0.51 3.10 -4.94
CA ILE A 93 -1.02 4.46 -5.04
C ILE A 93 -0.38 5.29 -3.94
N LEU A 94 0.35 6.32 -4.33
CA LEU A 94 0.89 7.31 -3.40
C LEU A 94 -0.09 8.47 -3.29
N VAL A 95 -0.49 8.82 -2.07
CA VAL A 95 -1.37 9.96 -1.80
C VAL A 95 -0.72 10.96 -0.85
N ASP A 96 -1.08 12.23 -0.97
CA ASP A 96 -0.71 13.26 0.00
C ASP A 96 -1.66 13.31 1.21
N LYS A 97 -1.36 14.20 2.16
CA LYS A 97 -2.18 14.41 3.37
C LYS A 97 -3.65 14.77 3.11
N SER A 98 -3.98 15.30 1.94
CA SER A 98 -5.36 15.64 1.55
C SER A 98 -6.10 14.46 0.93
N GLY A 99 -5.38 13.36 0.64
CA GLY A 99 -5.89 12.21 -0.10
C GLY A 99 -5.80 12.37 -1.62
N LYS A 100 -5.09 13.40 -2.11
CA LYS A 100 -4.84 13.57 -3.55
C LYS A 100 -3.82 12.52 -4.00
N ILE A 101 -4.11 11.87 -5.13
CA ILE A 101 -3.18 10.92 -5.74
C ILE A 101 -2.00 11.69 -6.35
N ILE A 102 -0.80 11.33 -5.91
CA ILE A 102 0.48 11.84 -6.40
C ILE A 102 1.03 10.90 -7.48
N ALA A 103 0.99 9.59 -7.23
CA ALA A 103 1.47 8.59 -8.16
C ALA A 103 0.61 7.33 -8.13
N ARG A 104 0.60 6.61 -9.26
CA ARG A 104 -0.03 5.30 -9.44
C ARG A 104 0.90 4.40 -10.25
N LYS A 105 1.20 3.21 -9.74
CA LYS A 105 2.09 2.24 -10.38
C LYS A 105 1.56 0.82 -10.25
N MET A 106 1.84 -0.02 -11.25
CA MET A 106 1.44 -1.44 -11.25
C MET A 106 2.68 -2.32 -11.09
N GLY A 107 3.16 -2.49 -9.85
CA GLY A 107 4.33 -3.33 -9.53
C GLY A 107 5.68 -2.64 -9.72
N GLU A 108 5.70 -1.32 -9.88
CA GLU A 108 6.93 -0.54 -10.10
C GLU A 108 7.35 0.18 -8.81
N LEU A 109 7.75 -0.59 -7.79
CA LEU A 109 8.10 -0.05 -6.47
C LEU A 109 9.31 0.91 -6.48
N ASP A 110 10.24 0.77 -7.42
CA ASP A 110 11.37 1.70 -7.53
C ASP A 110 10.92 3.11 -7.90
N GLN A 111 9.95 3.21 -8.81
CA GLN A 111 9.38 4.52 -9.19
C GLN A 111 8.56 5.12 -8.04
N ILE A 112 7.91 4.29 -7.22
CA ILE A 112 7.26 4.78 -5.98
C ILE A 112 8.31 5.30 -4.99
N ASP A 113 9.43 4.61 -4.82
CA ASP A 113 10.54 5.05 -3.95
C ASP A 113 11.10 6.40 -4.42
N GLU A 114 11.31 6.57 -5.73
CA GLU A 114 11.72 7.85 -6.33
C GLU A 114 10.72 8.99 -6.06
N GLU A 115 9.42 8.74 -6.24
CA GLU A 115 8.38 9.73 -5.95
C GLU A 115 8.35 10.12 -4.47
N ILE A 116 8.53 9.16 -3.56
CA ILE A 116 8.63 9.44 -2.13
C ILE A 116 9.86 10.31 -1.83
N LYS A 117 11.03 9.99 -2.38
CA LYS A 117 12.26 10.78 -2.17
C LYS A 117 12.07 12.21 -2.63
N LYS A 118 11.58 12.40 -3.85
CA LYS A 118 11.32 13.72 -4.43
C LYS A 118 10.45 14.58 -3.50
N HIS A 119 9.35 14.04 -3.00
CA HIS A 119 8.41 14.79 -2.15
C HIS A 119 8.90 15.02 -0.71
N ILE A 120 9.86 14.21 -0.23
CA ILE A 120 10.49 14.42 1.09
C ILE A 120 11.64 15.43 0.98
N GLU A 121 12.44 15.37 -0.10
CA GLU A 121 13.62 16.21 -0.31
C GLU A 121 13.26 17.64 -0.76
N GLU A 122 12.20 17.83 -1.55
CA GLU A 122 11.71 19.16 -1.97
C GLU A 122 11.17 20.04 -0.82
N LYS A 123 11.15 19.54 0.42
CA LYS A 123 10.66 20.27 1.61
C LYS A 123 11.76 20.78 2.54
N PHE A 124 13.03 20.70 2.12
CA PHE A 124 14.19 21.28 2.80
C PHE A 124 14.94 22.21 1.85
#